data_AF-O52523-F1
#
_entry.id   AF-O52523-F1
#
_cell.length_a   1.000
_cell.length_b   1.000
_cell.length_c   1.000
_cell.angle_alpha   90.00
_cell.angle_beta   90.00
_cell.angle_gamma   90.00
#
_symmetry.space_group_name_H-M   'P 1'
#
loop_
_entity.id
_entity.type
_entity.pdbx_description
1 polymer ?
#
loop_
_entity_poly.entity_id
_entity_poly.type
_entity_poly.pdbx_seq_one_letter_code
_entity_poly.pdbx_strand_id
1 'polypeptide(L)' 'MLVKTVKLQIDRARRLTLPVPGRMATVTEEHAAIRDAIAAHDKDCASAAMMLHLGAVIPDVEALRQHHPDYFA' A
#
# COMPACT_ATOMS: atom_id res chain seq x y z
N MET A 1 6.39 -8.77 17.33
CA MET A 1 7.37 -9.39 16.40
C MET A 1 6.76 -9.66 15.02
N LEU A 2 5.48 -10.04 14.90
CA LEU A 2 4.79 -10.30 13.63
C LEU A 2 4.58 -9.06 12.72
N VAL A 3 4.14 -7.93 13.30
CA VAL A 3 3.84 -6.69 12.55
C VAL A 3 5.06 -6.15 11.80
N LYS A 4 6.27 -6.30 12.35
CA LYS A 4 7.51 -5.86 11.71
C LYS A 4 7.82 -6.67 10.44
N THR A 5 7.63 -7.98 10.49
CA THR A 5 7.88 -8.87 9.34
C THR A 5 6.85 -8.65 8.23
N VAL A 6 5.58 -8.50 8.58
CA VAL A 6 4.51 -8.21 7.61
C VAL A 6 4.73 -6.85 6.94
N LYS A 7 5.09 -5.83 7.74
CA LYS A 7 5.45 -4.51 7.22
C LYS A 7 6.55 -4.59 6.17
N LEU A 8 7.61 -5.36 6.43
CA LEU A 8 8.73 -5.50 5.49
C LEU A 8 8.26 -6.02 4.13
N GLN A 9 7.38 -7.03 4.10
CA GLN A 9 6.88 -7.57 2.83
C GLN A 9 5.95 -6.60 2.12
N ILE A 10 5.10 -5.89 2.86
CA ILE A 10 4.24 -4.82 2.31
C ILE A 10 5.07 -3.69 1.71
N ASP A 11 6.12 -3.25 2.40
CA ASP A 11 7.02 -2.19 1.94
C ASP A 11 7.77 -2.62 0.66
N ARG A 12 8.16 -3.89 0.54
CA ARG A 12 8.76 -4.43 -0.69
C ARG A 12 7.77 -4.43 -1.85
N ALA A 13 6.56 -4.93 -1.64
CA ALA A 13 5.52 -4.97 -2.68
C ALA A 13 5.20 -3.56 -3.20
N ARG A 14 5.02 -2.59 -2.30
CA ARG A 14 4.80 -1.17 -2.66
C ARG A 14 5.91 -0.61 -3.54
N ARG A 15 7.18 -0.90 -3.20
CA ARG A 15 8.33 -0.41 -3.96
C ARG A 15 8.40 -1.01 -5.36
N LEU A 16 8.08 -2.29 -5.50
CA LEU A 16 8.08 -2.98 -6.79
C LEU A 16 6.98 -2.45 -7.73
N THR A 17 5.89 -1.89 -7.19
CA THR A 17 4.82 -1.33 -8.03
C THR A 17 4.97 0.15 -8.36
N LEU A 18 5.89 0.90 -7.73
CA LEU A 18 6.09 2.34 -8.05
C LEU A 18 6.40 2.65 -9.52
N PRO A 19 7.17 1.82 -10.26
CA PRO A 19 7.41 2.06 -11.68
C PRO A 19 6.17 1.92 -12.56
N VAL A 20 5.07 1.33 -12.05
CA VAL A 20 3.82 1.21 -12.81
C VAL A 20 3.27 2.60 -13.10
N PRO A 21 2.99 2.95 -14.37
CA PRO A 21 2.45 4.26 -14.72
C PRO A 21 1.19 4.61 -13.90
N GLY A 22 1.14 5.84 -13.40
CA GLY A 22 0.02 6.33 -12.57
C GLY A 22 0.06 5.91 -11.09
N ARG A 23 0.80 4.84 -10.72
CA ARG A 23 0.83 4.33 -9.33
C ARG A 23 1.28 5.38 -8.33
N MET A 24 2.30 6.18 -8.68
CA MET A 24 2.82 7.19 -7.76
C MET A 24 1.84 8.33 -7.48
N ALA A 25 1.03 8.72 -8.46
CA ALA A 25 -0.02 9.72 -8.25
C ALA A 25 -1.09 9.16 -7.29
N THR A 26 -1.58 7.94 -7.56
CA THR A 26 -2.57 7.27 -6.72
C THR A 26 -2.10 7.10 -5.27
N VAL A 27 -0.87 6.63 -5.05
CA VAL A 27 -0.30 6.47 -3.69
C VAL A 27 -0.24 7.83 -2.96
N THR A 28 0.10 8.90 -3.67
CA THR A 28 0.18 10.24 -3.09
C THR A 28 -1.21 10.73 -2.65
N GLU A 29 -2.23 10.49 -3.47
CA GLU A 29 -3.63 10.82 -3.15
C GLU A 29 -4.15 10.02 -1.95
N GLU A 30 -3.88 8.72 -1.91
CA GLU A 30 -4.22 7.85 -0.76
C GLU A 30 -3.57 8.36 0.53
N HIS A 31 -2.30 8.73 0.48
CA HIS A 31 -1.59 9.29 1.65
C HIS A 31 -2.12 10.66 2.07
N ALA A 32 -2.51 11.51 1.12
CA ALA A 32 -3.15 12.79 1.43
C ALA A 32 -4.48 12.59 2.17
N ALA A 33 -5.32 11.65 1.72
CA ALA A 33 -6.59 11.34 2.39
C ALA A 33 -6.38 10.84 3.83
N ILE A 34 -5.40 9.95 4.06
CA ILE A 34 -5.05 9.47 5.41
C ILE A 34 -4.60 10.64 6.29
N ARG A 35 -3.69 11.48 5.78
CA ARG A 35 -3.16 12.65 6.51
C ARG A 35 -4.30 13.60 6.91
N ASP A 36 -5.21 13.89 5.98
CA ASP A 36 -6.28 14.87 6.19
C ASP A 36 -7.29 14.36 7.22
N ALA A 37 -7.63 13.07 7.18
CA ALA A 37 -8.49 12.46 8.20
C ALA A 37 -7.85 12.46 9.60
N ILE A 38 -6.53 12.21 9.69
CA ILE A 38 -5.79 12.30 10.95
C ILE A 38 -5.78 13.75 11.46
N ALA A 39 -5.53 14.72 10.59
CA ALA A 39 -5.51 16.14 10.95
C ALA A 39 -6.89 16.64 11.43
N ALA A 40 -7.97 16.07 10.89
CA ALA A 40 -9.34 16.35 11.32
C ALA A 40 -9.74 15.61 12.62
N HIS A 41 -8.85 14.77 13.19
CA HIS A 41 -9.15 13.87 14.30
C HIS A 41 -10.32 12.90 14.02
N ASP A 42 -10.60 12.61 12.74
CA ASP A 42 -11.64 11.68 12.33
C ASP A 42 -11.05 10.26 12.24
N LYS A 43 -11.21 9.53 13.34
CA LYS A 43 -10.70 8.15 13.48
C LYS A 43 -11.31 7.20 12.45
N ASP A 44 -12.60 7.35 12.15
CA ASP A 44 -13.31 6.40 11.29
C ASP A 44 -12.89 6.62 9.83
N CYS A 45 -12.78 7.88 9.41
CA CYS A 45 -12.26 8.22 8.09
C CYS A 45 -10.80 7.81 7.93
N ALA A 46 -9.95 8.03 8.96
CA ALA A 46 -8.55 7.61 8.93
C ALA A 46 -8.40 6.08 8.81
N SER A 47 -9.24 5.33 9.53
CA SER A 47 -9.27 3.87 9.46
C SER A 47 -9.72 3.39 8.08
N ALA A 48 -10.79 3.96 7.53
CA ALA A 48 -11.29 3.61 6.20
C ALA A 48 -10.26 3.91 5.10
N ALA A 49 -9.62 5.07 5.14
CA ALA A 49 -8.57 5.45 4.19
C ALA A 49 -7.36 4.51 4.28
N MET A 50 -6.96 4.11 5.49
CA MET A 50 -5.90 3.12 5.68
C MET A 50 -6.27 1.74 5.13
N MET A 51 -7.52 1.30 5.33
CA MET A 51 -8.00 0.04 4.76
C MET A 51 -7.98 0.05 3.23
N LEU A 52 -8.38 1.17 2.60
CA LEU A 52 -8.32 1.34 1.15
C LEU A 52 -6.86 1.28 0.64
N HIS A 53 -5.97 2.06 1.27
CA HIS A 53 -4.56 2.10 0.93
C HIS A 53 -3.86 0.74 1.07
N LEU A 54 -4.17 -0.04 2.11
CA LEU A 54 -3.63 -1.39 2.29
C LEU A 54 -4.29 -2.39 1.34
N GLY A 55 -5.58 -2.24 1.05
CA GLY A 55 -6.33 -3.06 0.10
C GLY A 55 -5.77 -2.98 -1.31
N ALA A 56 -5.28 -1.82 -1.73
CA ALA A 56 -4.60 -1.63 -3.02
C ALA A 56 -3.27 -2.40 -3.14
N VAL A 57 -2.65 -2.80 -2.02
CA VAL A 57 -1.37 -3.53 -2.03
C VAL A 57 -1.56 -5.04 -2.25
N ILE A 58 -2.72 -5.60 -1.91
CA ILE A 58 -2.94 -7.05 -2.01
C ILE A 58 -3.02 -7.54 -3.47
N PRO A 59 -3.80 -6.89 -4.38
CA PRO A 59 -3.81 -7.23 -5.80
C PRO A 59 -2.44 -7.08 -6.47
N ASP A 60 -1.66 -6.09 -6.02
CA ASP A 60 -0.30 -5.86 -6.49
C ASP A 60 0.61 -7.08 -6.26
N VAL A 61 0.44 -7.82 -5.15
CA VAL A 61 1.29 -8.98 -4.83
C VAL A 61 1.06 -10.14 -5.80
N GLU A 62 -0.19 -10.42 -6.18
CA GLU A 62 -0.47 -11.48 -7.15
C GLU A 62 0.06 -11.11 -8.55
N ALA A 63 -0.14 -9.86 -8.96
CA ALA A 63 0.42 -9.34 -10.21
C ALA A 63 1.96 -9.41 -10.20
N LEU A 64 2.61 -9.03 -9.09
CA LEU A 64 4.05 -9.12 -8.93
C LEU A 64 4.56 -10.55 -9.01
N ARG A 65 3.85 -11.52 -8.43
CA ARG A 65 4.21 -12.94 -8.50
C ARG A 65 4.16 -13.48 -9.93
N GLN A 66 3.20 -13.02 -10.73
CA GLN A 66 3.07 -13.42 -12.14
C GLN A 66 4.16 -12.81 -13.02
N HIS A 67 4.54 -11.54 -12.79
CA HIS A 67 5.52 -10.83 -13.62
C HIS A 67 6.97 -11.01 -13.16
N HIS A 68 7.20 -11.35 -11.89
CA HIS A 68 8.53 -11.52 -11.29
C HIS A 68 8.59 -12.79 -10.43
N PRO A 69 8.38 -14.00 -11.00
CA PRO A 69 8.32 -15.25 -10.24
C PRO A 69 9.58 -15.50 -9.40
N ASP A 70 10.76 -15.10 -9.88
CA ASP A 70 12.04 -15.26 -9.18
C ASP A 70 12.15 -14.42 -7.87
N TYR A 71 11.29 -13.40 -7.69
CA TYR A 71 11.25 -12.62 -6.44
C TYR A 71 10.45 -13.31 -5.33
N PHE A 72 9.73 -14.38 -5.67
CA PHE A 72 8.84 -15.13 -4.80
C PHE A 72 9.23 -16.62 -4.66
N ALA A 73 10.38 -17.02 -5.22
CA ALA A 73 10.94 -18.37 -5.11
C ALA A 73 11.52 -18.66 -3.71
#